data_AF-A0A7Y2ETL7-F1
#
_entry.id   AF-A0A7Y2ETL7-F1
#
_cell.length_a   1.000
_cell.length_b   1.000
_cell.length_c   1.000
_cell.angle_alpha   90.00
_cell.angle_beta   90.00
_cell.angle_gamma   90.00
#
_symmetry.space_group_name_H-M   'P 1'
#
loop_
_entity.id
_entity.type
_entity.pdbx_description
1 polymer ?
#
loop_
_entity_poly.entity_id
_entity_poly.type
_entity_poly.pdbx_seq_one_letter_code
_entity_poly.pdbx_strand_id
1 'polypeptide(L)'
;GVHLTSLDDRTDRFLDRSKVILLGMVNMDLTETGADDVDLSQTRLVAHELVKESGPLRGELEEADQQRLMTLIDDLEVILLQIANLEEDADIPAIEMVKDGVDQRAVLLKINVSEMRSTQRGDGS
;
A
#
# COMPACT_ATOMS: atom_id res chain seq x y z
N GLY A 1 -24.23 8.58 -15.96
CA GLY A 1 -23.52 7.44 -16.56
C GLY A 1 -22.32 7.16 -15.70
N VAL A 2 -22.19 5.95 -15.18
CA VAL A 2 -21.05 5.59 -14.32
C VAL A 2 -19.82 5.48 -15.24
N HIS A 3 -18.82 6.34 -15.06
CA HIS A 3 -17.51 6.10 -15.66
C HIS A 3 -16.96 4.83 -15.03
N LEU A 4 -16.98 3.74 -15.77
CA LEU A 4 -16.17 2.56 -15.45
C LEU A 4 -14.72 3.03 -15.53
N THR A 5 -14.09 3.20 -14.37
CA THR A 5 -12.67 3.52 -14.29
C THR A 5 -11.85 2.36 -14.87
N SER A 6 -10.81 2.64 -15.66
CA SER A 6 -9.99 1.57 -16.24
C SER A 6 -9.23 0.79 -15.15
N LEU A 7 -8.76 -0.42 -15.49
CA LEU A 7 -7.92 -1.22 -14.60
C LEU A 7 -6.64 -0.46 -14.21
N ASP A 8 -6.05 0.26 -15.17
CA ASP A 8 -4.86 1.08 -14.95
C ASP A 8 -5.15 2.20 -13.93
N ASP A 9 -6.23 2.97 -14.13
CA ASP A 9 -6.62 4.05 -13.20
C ASP A 9 -6.91 3.54 -11.78
N ARG A 10 -7.51 2.35 -11.66
CA ARG A 10 -7.78 1.72 -10.35
C ARG A 10 -6.49 1.26 -9.70
N THR A 11 -5.59 0.67 -10.46
CA THR A 11 -4.28 0.24 -10.00
C THR A 11 -3.46 1.43 -9.52
N ASP A 12 -3.38 2.50 -10.31
CA ASP A 12 -2.61 3.70 -9.96
C ASP A 12 -3.14 4.32 -8.66
N ARG A 13 -4.47 4.46 -8.51
CA ARG A 13 -5.07 4.93 -7.25
C ARG A 13 -4.77 4.02 -6.07
N PHE A 14 -4.80 2.71 -6.26
CA PHE A 14 -4.45 1.75 -5.22
C PHE A 14 -2.99 1.92 -4.77
N LEU A 15 -2.06 2.06 -5.73
CA LEU A 15 -0.63 2.28 -5.44
C LEU A 15 -0.40 3.62 -4.73
N ASP A 16 -1.04 4.70 -5.18
CA ASP A 16 -0.93 6.03 -4.58
C ASP A 16 -1.41 6.03 -3.12
N ARG A 17 -2.60 5.49 -2.86
CA ARG A 17 -3.17 5.40 -1.51
C ARG A 17 -2.31 4.53 -0.60
N SER A 18 -1.81 3.41 -1.13
CA SER A 18 -0.90 2.53 -0.40
C SER A 18 0.38 3.27 -0.02
N LYS A 19 1.01 3.98 -0.98
CA LYS A 19 2.22 4.77 -0.75
C LYS A 19 2.05 5.79 0.36
N VAL A 20 0.94 6.53 0.38
CA VAL A 20 0.65 7.53 1.43
C VAL A 20 0.62 6.89 2.82
N ILE A 21 -0.06 5.76 2.98
CA ILE A 21 -0.11 5.05 4.26
C ILE A 21 1.28 4.56 4.67
N LEU A 22 2.00 3.92 3.75
CA LEU A 22 3.32 3.38 4.03
C LEU A 22 4.30 4.48 4.43
N LEU A 23 4.27 5.63 3.74
CA LEU A 23 5.05 6.80 4.11
C LEU A 23 4.67 7.34 5.49
N GLY A 24 3.38 7.33 5.85
CA GLY A 24 2.93 7.69 7.19
C GLY A 24 3.50 6.75 8.27
N MET A 25 3.48 5.44 8.00
CA MET A 25 4.01 4.43 8.93
C MET A 25 5.53 4.53 9.12
N VAL A 26 6.31 4.65 8.04
CA VAL A 26 7.78 4.68 8.15
C VAL A 26 8.31 5.98 8.73
N ASN A 27 7.63 7.11 8.49
CA ASN A 27 8.03 8.41 9.01
C ASN A 27 7.49 8.70 10.42
N MET A 28 6.78 7.75 11.03
CA MET A 28 6.26 7.88 12.39
C MET A 28 7.41 7.87 13.40
N ASP A 29 7.57 8.97 14.13
CA ASP A 29 8.55 9.10 15.21
C ASP A 29 7.97 8.55 16.53
N LEU A 30 8.41 7.33 16.85
CA LEU A 30 8.03 6.60 18.07
C LEU A 30 8.92 6.95 19.27
N THR A 31 9.92 7.82 19.10
CA THR A 31 10.83 8.25 20.17
C THR A 31 10.37 9.53 20.85
N GLU A 32 9.73 10.43 20.10
CA GLU A 32 9.12 11.66 20.62
C GLU A 32 7.66 11.46 21.07
N THR A 33 6.93 10.59 20.36
CA THR A 33 5.53 10.28 20.63
C THR A 33 5.50 8.97 21.41
N GLY A 34 5.06 8.99 22.68
CA GLY A 34 4.83 7.74 23.41
C GLY A 34 3.84 6.85 22.66
N ALA A 35 3.96 5.52 22.76
CA ALA A 35 3.11 4.57 22.04
C ALA A 35 1.60 4.86 22.20
N ASP A 36 1.20 5.33 23.39
CA ASP A 36 -0.18 5.67 23.75
C ASP A 36 -0.72 6.96 23.09
N ASP A 37 0.12 7.76 22.43
CA ASP A 37 -0.26 9.05 21.81
C ASP A 37 -0.46 8.94 20.29
N VAL A 38 -0.26 7.74 19.70
CA VAL A 38 -0.40 7.50 18.27
C VAL A 38 -1.79 6.95 17.95
N ASP A 39 -2.70 7.79 17.42
CA ASP A 39 -3.97 7.31 16.88
C ASP A 39 -3.78 6.67 15.49
N LEU A 40 -3.83 5.34 15.43
CA LEU A 40 -3.75 4.56 14.20
C LEU A 40 -5.12 4.23 13.58
N SER A 41 -6.23 4.70 14.17
CA SER A 41 -7.58 4.28 13.78
C SER A 41 -7.89 4.56 12.32
N GLN A 42 -7.53 5.76 11.83
CA GLN A 42 -7.71 6.12 10.42
C GLN A 42 -6.81 5.30 9.49
N THR A 43 -5.53 5.13 9.87
CA THR A 43 -4.57 4.33 9.11
C THR A 43 -5.04 2.88 8.94
N ARG A 44 -5.54 2.27 10.01
CA ARG A 44 -6.13 0.91 10.01
C ARG A 44 -7.35 0.82 9.11
N LEU A 45 -8.26 1.79 9.19
CA LEU A 45 -9.46 1.81 8.38
C LEU A 45 -9.12 1.88 6.88
N VAL A 46 -8.22 2.77 6.50
CA VAL A 46 -7.80 2.87 5.09
C VAL A 46 -7.04 1.60 4.65
N ALA A 47 -6.20 1.02 5.51
CA ALA A 47 -5.54 -0.25 5.20
C ALA A 47 -6.55 -1.38 4.97
N HIS A 48 -7.60 -1.47 5.78
CA HIS A 48 -8.71 -2.42 5.58
C HIS A 48 -9.43 -2.22 4.25
N GLU A 49 -9.63 -0.98 3.81
CA GLU A 49 -10.22 -0.70 2.50
C GLU A 49 -9.31 -1.15 1.37
N LEU A 50 -8.01 -0.87 1.46
CA LEU A 50 -7.04 -1.26 0.43
C LEU A 50 -6.88 -2.77 0.33
N VAL A 51 -6.91 -3.51 1.44
CA VAL A 51 -6.93 -4.99 1.42
C VAL A 51 -8.16 -5.51 0.66
N LYS A 52 -9.32 -4.86 0.78
CA LYS A 52 -10.51 -5.27 0.01
C LYS A 52 -10.38 -4.95 -1.48
N GLU A 53 -9.61 -3.91 -1.82
CA GLU A 53 -9.38 -3.46 -3.20
C GLU A 53 -8.32 -4.32 -3.92
N SER A 54 -7.33 -4.88 -3.20
CA SER A 54 -6.25 -5.68 -3.80
C SER A 54 -6.75 -6.97 -4.46
N GLY A 55 -7.73 -7.65 -3.86
CA GLY A 55 -8.27 -8.92 -4.35
C GLY A 55 -8.83 -8.85 -5.78
N PRO A 56 -9.79 -7.94 -6.06
CA PRO A 56 -10.27 -7.71 -7.43
C PRO A 56 -9.18 -7.28 -8.41
N LEU A 57 -8.27 -6.39 -8.01
CA LEU A 57 -7.16 -5.95 -8.88
C LEU A 57 -6.28 -7.12 -9.30
N ARG A 58 -5.92 -8.01 -8.36
CA ARG A 58 -5.14 -9.20 -8.67
C ARG A 58 -5.87 -10.13 -9.65
N GLY A 59 -7.18 -10.30 -9.48
CA GLY A 59 -7.99 -11.16 -10.36
C GLY A 59 -8.11 -10.65 -11.79
N GLU A 60 -7.89 -9.36 -12.02
CA GLU A 60 -7.98 -8.72 -13.34
C GLU A 60 -6.61 -8.60 -14.04
N LEU A 61 -5.50 -8.84 -13.33
CA LEU A 61 -4.13 -8.83 -13.88
C LEU A 61 -3.74 -10.24 -14.36
N GLU A 62 -4.09 -10.58 -15.59
CA GLU A 62 -3.87 -11.92 -16.16
C GLU A 62 -2.66 -12.01 -17.12
N GLU A 63 -2.06 -10.87 -17.51
CA GLU A 63 -1.01 -10.84 -18.54
C GLU A 63 0.41 -11.05 -17.98
N ALA A 64 1.29 -11.64 -18.78
CA ALA A 64 2.66 -11.98 -18.37
C ALA A 64 3.53 -10.75 -18.05
N ASP A 65 3.26 -9.61 -18.69
CA ASP A 65 3.95 -8.34 -18.44
C ASP A 65 3.46 -7.64 -17.16
N GLN A 66 2.29 -8.03 -16.65
CA GLN A 66 1.69 -7.54 -15.39
C GLN A 66 2.17 -8.30 -14.16
N GLN A 67 2.93 -9.39 -14.32
CA GLN A 67 3.32 -10.25 -13.20
C GLN A 67 4.11 -9.51 -12.11
N ARG A 68 4.93 -8.52 -12.48
CA ARG A 68 5.65 -7.66 -11.51
C ARG A 68 4.70 -6.78 -10.69
N LEU A 69 3.66 -6.26 -11.34
CA LEU A 69 2.64 -5.46 -10.68
C LEU A 69 1.80 -6.33 -9.75
N MET A 70 1.47 -7.55 -10.17
CA MET A 70 0.80 -8.54 -9.33
C MET A 70 1.61 -8.86 -8.07
N THR A 71 2.92 -9.12 -8.20
CA THR A 71 3.79 -9.33 -7.03
C THR A 71 3.85 -8.11 -6.12
N LEU A 72 3.84 -6.89 -6.67
CA LEU A 72 3.77 -5.67 -5.87
C LEU A 72 2.45 -5.58 -5.09
N ILE A 73 1.32 -5.91 -5.72
CA ILE A 73 0.01 -5.92 -5.05
C ILE A 73 -0.01 -6.97 -3.94
N ASP A 74 0.57 -8.16 -4.15
CA ASP A 74 0.66 -9.19 -3.12
C ASP A 74 1.54 -8.74 -1.94
N ASP A 75 2.69 -8.12 -2.21
CA ASP A 75 3.56 -7.56 -1.16
C ASP A 75 2.83 -6.47 -0.35
N LEU A 76 2.06 -5.62 -1.03
CA LEU A 76 1.25 -4.57 -0.40
C LEU A 76 0.11 -5.17 0.42
N GLU A 77 -0.60 -6.18 -0.08
CA GLU A 77 -1.67 -6.86 0.64
C GLU A 77 -1.17 -7.39 2.00
N VAL A 78 0.02 -8.01 2.03
CA VAL A 78 0.63 -8.49 3.27
C VAL A 78 0.86 -7.36 4.27
N ILE A 79 1.47 -6.25 3.84
CA ILE A 79 1.77 -5.13 4.73
C ILE A 79 0.48 -4.42 5.19
N LEU A 80 -0.47 -4.22 4.27
CA LEU A 80 -1.76 -3.61 4.59
C LEU A 80 -2.57 -4.47 5.56
N LEU A 81 -2.49 -5.80 5.45
CA LEU A 81 -3.07 -6.72 6.43
C LEU A 81 -2.40 -6.58 7.81
N GLN A 82 -1.08 -6.41 7.86
CA GLN A 82 -0.39 -6.15 9.14
C GLN A 82 -0.87 -4.84 9.77
N ILE A 83 -0.93 -3.76 8.97
CA ILE A 83 -1.40 -2.44 9.42
C ILE A 83 -2.85 -2.51 9.91
N ALA A 84 -3.74 -3.12 9.12
CA ALA A 84 -5.16 -3.22 9.45
C ALA A 84 -5.41 -3.97 10.77
N ASN A 85 -4.57 -4.96 11.07
CA ASN A 85 -4.66 -5.78 12.28
C ASN A 85 -3.82 -5.26 13.46
N LEU A 86 -3.20 -4.08 13.37
CA LEU A 86 -2.63 -3.42 14.55
C LEU A 86 -3.75 -3.17 15.57
N GLU A 87 -3.44 -3.38 16.85
CA GLU A 87 -4.35 -3.07 17.95
C GLU A 87 -4.49 -1.53 18.10
N GLU A 88 -5.54 -1.06 18.77
CA GLU A 88 -5.72 0.40 18.99
C GLU A 88 -4.62 0.98 19.89
N ASP A 89 -4.08 0.14 20.76
CA ASP A 89 -2.96 0.35 21.67
C ASP A 89 -1.69 -0.37 21.19
N ALA A 90 -1.54 -0.54 19.87
CA ALA A 90 -0.38 -1.21 19.28
C ALA A 90 0.92 -0.62 19.83
N ASP A 91 1.72 -1.50 20.42
CA ASP A 91 3.00 -1.12 21.00
C ASP A 91 4.07 -0.82 19.93
N ILE A 92 5.15 -0.16 20.36
CA ILE A 92 6.28 0.17 19.49
C ILE A 92 6.80 -1.06 18.70
N PRO A 93 6.99 -2.25 19.32
CA PRO A 93 7.34 -3.47 18.60
C PRO A 93 6.42 -3.83 17.43
N ALA A 94 5.10 -3.71 17.58
CA ALA A 94 4.16 -4.01 16.50
C ALA A 94 4.31 -3.03 15.33
N ILE A 95 4.51 -1.74 15.62
CA ILE A 95 4.72 -0.71 14.59
C ILE A 95 6.07 -0.91 13.89
N GLU A 96 7.15 -1.21 14.62
CA GLU A 96 8.47 -1.50 14.05
C GLU A 96 8.45 -2.75 13.17
N MET A 97 7.67 -3.79 13.53
CA MET A 97 7.50 -4.96 12.66
C MET A 97 6.89 -4.60 11.30
N VAL A 98 5.94 -3.65 11.27
CA VAL A 98 5.37 -3.15 10.02
C VAL A 98 6.42 -2.38 9.21
N LYS A 99 7.18 -1.49 9.86
CA LYS A 99 8.26 -0.72 9.20
C LYS A 99 9.31 -1.65 8.59
N ASP A 100 9.74 -2.66 9.33
CA ASP A 100 10.65 -3.70 8.84
C ASP A 100 10.04 -4.47 7.66
N GLY A 101 8.74 -4.76 7.71
CA GLY A 101 8.01 -5.40 6.63
C GLY A 101 8.02 -4.59 5.33
N VAL A 102 7.88 -3.26 5.43
CA VAL A 102 7.96 -2.31 4.32
C VAL A 102 9.37 -2.29 3.71
N ASP A 103 10.40 -2.23 4.56
CA ASP A 103 11.79 -2.16 4.11
C ASP A 103 12.26 -3.47 3.46
N GLN A 104 12.04 -4.61 4.12
CA GLN A 104 12.47 -5.93 3.63
C GLN A 104 11.87 -6.29 2.26
N ARG A 105 10.65 -5.80 1.97
CA ARG A 105 9.98 -6.02 0.68
C ARG A 105 10.29 -4.94 -0.34
N ALA A 106 10.97 -3.87 0.05
CA ALA A 106 11.29 -2.71 -0.79
C ALA A 106 10.05 -2.14 -1.53
N VAL A 107 8.88 -2.15 -0.89
CA VAL A 107 7.61 -1.83 -1.56
C VAL A 107 7.54 -0.39 -2.05
N LEU A 108 8.10 0.57 -1.30
CA LEU A 108 8.13 1.98 -1.74
C LEU A 108 8.97 2.16 -3.01
N LEU A 109 10.09 1.44 -3.14
CA LEU A 109 10.90 1.43 -4.36
C LEU A 109 10.12 0.80 -5.52
N LYS A 110 9.46 -0.34 -5.29
CA LYS A 110 8.65 -1.02 -6.31
C LYS A 110 7.49 -0.15 -6.81
N ILE A 111 6.82 0.59 -5.91
CA ILE A 111 5.80 1.58 -6.29
C ILE A 111 6.39 2.65 -7.22
N ASN A 112 7.50 3.29 -6.82
CA ASN A 112 8.13 4.32 -7.64
C ASN A 112 8.52 3.80 -9.03
N VAL A 113 9.03 2.57 -9.14
CA VAL A 113 9.36 1.94 -10.43
C VAL A 113 8.10 1.69 -11.27
N SER A 114 6.98 1.33 -10.66
CA SER A 114 5.69 1.14 -11.35
C SER A 114 5.14 2.47 -11.87
N GLU A 115 5.13 3.54 -11.06
CA GLU A 115 4.69 4.88 -11.44
C GLU A 115 5.46 5.44 -12.65
N MET A 116 6.80 5.26 -12.66
CA MET A 116 7.65 5.67 -13.79
C MET A 116 7.26 4.97 -15.10
N ARG A 117 6.82 3.71 -15.02
CA ARG A 117 6.37 2.96 -16.21
C ARG A 117 4.99 3.37 -16.67
N SER A 118 4.06 3.63 -15.75
CA SER A 118 2.71 4.15 -16.09
C SER A 118 2.82 5.49 -16.83
N THR A 119 3.68 6.40 -16.34
CA THR A 119 3.95 7.69 -16.99
C THR A 119 4.47 7.51 -18.42
N GLN A 120 5.36 6.53 -18.64
CA GLN A 120 5.96 6.26 -19.94
C GLN A 120 4.99 5.62 -20.96
N ARG A 121 3.87 5.02 -20.51
CA ARG A 121 2.79 4.55 -21.41
C ARG A 121 1.81 5.65 -21.78
N GLY A 122 1.62 6.66 -20.92
CA GLY A 122 0.69 7.78 -21.12
C GLY A 122 1.13 8.79 -22.19
N ASP A 123 2.44 8.98 -22.38
CA ASP A 123 2.99 9.95 -23.34
C ASP A 123 3.00 9.48 -24.82
N GLY A 124 2.36 8.34 -25.11
CA GLY A 124 2.29 7.74 -26.46
C GLY A 124 0.92 7.85 -27.15
N SER A 125 -0.06 8.56 -26.57
CA SER A 125 -1.43 8.70 -27.11
C SER A 125 -1.73 10.09 -27.65
#